data_AF-A0A162CA11-F1
#
_entry.id   AF-A0A162CA11-F1
#
_cell.length_a   1.000
_cell.length_b   1.000
_cell.length_c   1.000
_cell.angle_alpha   90.00
_cell.angle_beta   90.00
_cell.angle_gamma   90.00
#
_symmetry.space_group_name_H-M   'P 1'
#
loop_
_entity.id
_entity.type
_entity.pdbx_description
1 polymer ?
#
loop_
_entity_poly.entity_id
_entity_poly.type
_entity_poly.pdbx_seq_one_letter_code
_entity_poly.pdbx_strand_id
1 'polypeptide(L)'
;NYDSAERICKPKVRELLGEVFKGDAAGTSFYLEMMDLVRSSFLDKTLSPIERIGRIWTVVFCLRYWRRWMTCDNAYTLAKNFISSNAYLCIEINAHSLLLYMRKCRIENTPEHLLVWLFGSQQCESFFRGSRALCPVGLNKPNMTEGEFLDRARKVDASLLLQQKSSDIIYRRVEQKRNRCGGSLNALKEVEIPSDDDL
;
A
#
# COMPACT_ATOMS: atom_id res chain seq x y z
N ASN A 1 -5.04 -8.27 -9.67
CA ASN A 1 -3.75 -7.68 -10.09
C ASN A 1 -2.81 -7.49 -8.88
N TYR A 2 -3.21 -6.74 -7.83
CA TYR A 2 -2.36 -6.55 -6.63
C TYR A 2 -1.79 -7.85 -6.01
N ASP A 3 -2.62 -8.87 -5.82
CA ASP A 3 -2.20 -10.16 -5.22
C ASP A 3 -1.05 -10.83 -6.00
N SER A 4 -1.05 -10.74 -7.33
CA SER A 4 0.05 -11.26 -8.15
C SER A 4 1.34 -10.47 -7.95
N ALA A 5 1.25 -9.13 -7.89
CA ALA A 5 2.39 -8.26 -7.63
C ALA A 5 2.95 -8.46 -6.21
N GLU A 6 2.09 -8.67 -5.21
CA GLU A 6 2.51 -8.98 -3.84
C GLU A 6 3.24 -10.33 -3.77
N ARG A 7 2.73 -11.36 -4.46
CA ARG A 7 3.35 -12.69 -4.48
C ARG A 7 4.74 -12.70 -5.11
N ILE A 8 4.94 -11.96 -6.19
CA ILE A 8 6.25 -11.93 -6.88
C ILE A 8 7.31 -11.16 -6.08
N CYS A 9 6.91 -10.21 -5.24
CA CYS A 9 7.83 -9.43 -4.40
C CYS A 9 8.28 -10.16 -3.13
N LYS A 10 7.78 -11.38 -2.86
CA LYS A 10 8.15 -12.11 -1.64
C LYS A 10 9.65 -12.41 -1.61
N PRO A 11 10.33 -12.31 -0.45
CA PRO A 11 11.75 -12.62 -0.32
C PRO A 11 12.13 -13.99 -0.90
N LYS A 12 11.25 -14.99 -0.73
CA LYS A 12 11.49 -16.34 -1.27
C LYS A 12 11.66 -16.38 -2.78
N VAL A 13 11.00 -15.48 -3.53
CA VAL A 13 11.16 -15.40 -4.98
C VAL A 13 12.56 -14.93 -5.34
N ARG A 14 13.13 -13.97 -4.59
CA ARG A 14 14.49 -13.49 -4.79
C ARG A 14 15.54 -14.58 -4.48
N GLU A 15 15.33 -15.36 -3.42
CA GLU A 15 16.16 -16.53 -3.09
C GLU A 15 16.18 -17.53 -4.26
N LEU A 16 15.00 -17.91 -4.77
CA LEU A 16 14.87 -18.86 -5.88
C LEU A 16 15.49 -18.32 -7.17
N LEU A 17 15.38 -17.02 -7.45
CA LEU A 17 16.06 -16.40 -8.58
C LEU A 17 17.58 -16.52 -8.47
N GLY A 18 18.13 -16.32 -7.27
CA GLY A 18 19.56 -16.50 -7.00
C GLY A 18 20.02 -17.95 -7.22
N GLU A 19 19.25 -18.93 -6.74
CA GLU A 19 19.54 -20.36 -6.88
C GLU A 19 19.48 -20.83 -8.35
N VAL A 20 18.42 -20.47 -9.08
CA VAL A 20 18.18 -20.94 -10.44
C VAL A 20 19.12 -20.29 -11.45
N PHE A 21 19.32 -18.97 -11.34
CA PHE A 21 20.08 -18.20 -12.32
C PHE A 21 21.54 -17.92 -11.90
N LYS A 22 21.99 -18.50 -10.77
CA LYS A 22 23.40 -18.47 -10.31
C LYS A 22 24.06 -17.08 -10.38
N GLY A 23 23.31 -16.02 -10.06
CA GLY A 23 23.81 -14.63 -10.03
C GLY A 23 23.42 -13.77 -11.24
N ASP A 24 22.93 -14.34 -12.34
CA ASP A 24 22.50 -13.57 -13.53
C ASP A 24 21.16 -12.83 -13.32
N ALA A 25 20.49 -13.06 -12.19
CA ALA A 25 19.24 -12.41 -11.82
C ALA A 25 19.41 -11.20 -10.89
N ALA A 26 20.63 -10.69 -10.67
CA ALA A 26 20.91 -9.65 -9.68
C ALA A 26 20.07 -8.37 -9.89
N GLY A 27 19.95 -7.89 -11.14
CA GLY A 27 19.14 -6.71 -11.46
C GLY A 27 17.64 -6.92 -11.19
N THR A 28 17.10 -8.09 -11.54
CA THR A 28 15.70 -8.44 -11.25
C THR A 28 15.46 -8.59 -9.75
N SER A 29 16.36 -9.23 -9.02
CA SER A 29 16.28 -9.37 -7.57
C SER A 29 16.30 -8.01 -6.87
N PHE A 30 17.18 -7.10 -7.31
CA PHE A 30 17.22 -5.73 -6.81
C PHE A 30 15.93 -4.95 -7.11
N TYR A 31 15.37 -5.12 -8.31
CA TYR A 31 14.09 -4.51 -8.67
C TYR A 31 12.95 -5.00 -7.77
N LEU A 32 12.84 -6.32 -7.55
CA LEU A 32 11.83 -6.91 -6.68
C LEU A 32 12.01 -6.50 -5.21
N GLU A 33 13.25 -6.30 -4.77
CA GLU A 33 13.54 -5.76 -3.45
C GLU A 33 13.01 -4.34 -3.29
N MET A 34 13.29 -3.45 -4.25
CA MET A 34 12.74 -2.10 -4.22
C MET A 34 11.21 -2.11 -4.19
N MET A 35 10.56 -2.99 -4.96
CA MET A 35 9.10 -3.13 -4.92
C MET A 35 8.60 -3.56 -3.53
N ASP A 36 9.26 -4.50 -2.87
CA ASP A 36 8.88 -4.94 -1.52
C ASP A 36 9.12 -3.84 -0.48
N LEU A 37 10.21 -3.08 -0.57
CA LEU A 37 10.50 -1.94 0.31
C LEU A 37 9.43 -0.84 0.17
N VAL A 38 9.03 -0.49 -1.05
CA VAL A 38 7.92 0.47 -1.28
C VAL A 38 6.60 -0.08 -0.75
N ARG A 39 6.28 -1.34 -1.03
CA ARG A 39 5.00 -1.95 -0.59
C ARG A 39 4.93 -2.02 0.94
N SER A 40 5.97 -2.53 1.57
CA SER A 40 5.99 -2.78 3.01
C SER A 40 5.99 -1.49 3.83
N SER A 41 6.65 -0.42 3.38
CA SER A 41 6.64 0.87 4.09
C SER A 41 5.22 1.42 4.31
N PHE A 42 4.29 1.13 3.39
CA PHE A 42 2.90 1.54 3.52
C PHE A 42 1.97 0.47 4.08
N LEU A 43 2.15 -0.80 3.71
CA LEU A 43 1.15 -1.84 3.96
C LEU A 43 1.50 -2.81 5.09
N ASP A 44 2.77 -2.94 5.44
CA ASP A 44 3.19 -3.78 6.55
C ASP A 44 2.88 -3.08 7.86
N LYS A 45 2.13 -3.73 8.75
CA LYS A 45 1.64 -3.12 10.01
C LYS A 45 2.61 -3.32 11.16
N THR A 46 3.59 -4.21 11.01
CA THR A 46 4.56 -4.48 12.07
C THR A 46 5.72 -3.50 12.08
N LEU A 47 5.86 -2.68 11.03
CA LEU A 47 6.93 -1.69 10.94
C LEU A 47 6.66 -0.47 11.80
N SER A 48 7.68 -0.09 12.56
CA SER A 48 7.75 1.20 13.25
C SER A 48 7.80 2.36 12.23
N PRO A 49 7.42 3.59 12.63
CA PRO A 49 7.48 4.76 11.76
C PRO A 49 8.86 4.99 11.11
N ILE A 50 9.95 4.85 11.87
CA ILE A 50 11.31 5.06 11.37
C ILE A 50 11.71 4.01 10.33
N GLU A 51 11.36 2.73 10.53
CA GLU A 51 11.62 1.68 9.55
C GLU A 51 10.88 1.94 8.24
N ARG A 52 9.66 2.48 8.29
CA ARG A 52 8.90 2.85 7.07
C ARG A 52 9.62 3.92 6.27
N ILE A 53 10.10 4.96 6.95
CA ILE A 53 10.87 6.06 6.35
C ILE A 53 12.16 5.49 5.74
N GLY A 54 12.94 4.73 6.50
CA GLY A 54 14.16 4.11 6.02
C GLY A 54 13.95 3.30 4.75
N ARG A 55 12.91 2.44 4.72
CA ARG A 55 12.59 1.63 3.53
C ARG A 55 12.23 2.46 2.31
N ILE A 56 11.30 3.42 2.43
CA ILE A 56 10.87 4.21 1.27
C ILE A 56 11.99 5.13 0.76
N TRP A 57 12.77 5.73 1.66
CA TRP A 57 13.88 6.60 1.28
C TRP A 57 15.08 5.84 0.70
N THR A 58 15.33 4.60 1.14
CA THR A 58 16.28 3.71 0.47
C THR A 58 15.91 3.55 -1.00
N VAL A 59 14.62 3.34 -1.31
CA VAL A 59 14.17 3.21 -2.70
C VAL A 59 14.30 4.52 -3.47
N VAL A 60 13.94 5.67 -2.87
CA VAL A 60 14.14 6.99 -3.49
C VAL A 60 15.61 7.20 -3.86
N PHE A 61 16.53 6.89 -2.95
CA PHE A 61 17.96 7.01 -3.20
C PHE A 61 18.42 6.09 -4.35
N CYS A 62 18.03 4.82 -4.31
CA CYS A 62 18.33 3.85 -5.36
C CYS A 62 17.81 4.29 -6.73
N LEU A 63 16.57 4.77 -6.81
CA LEU A 63 15.97 5.22 -8.06
C LEU A 63 16.61 6.50 -8.60
N ARG A 64 17.00 7.44 -7.73
CA ARG A 64 17.73 8.65 -8.13
C ARG A 64 19.10 8.29 -8.70
N TYR A 65 19.82 7.40 -8.03
CA TYR A 65 21.11 6.93 -8.49
C TYR A 65 21.00 6.19 -9.82
N TRP A 66 20.06 5.24 -9.93
CA TRP A 66 19.81 4.50 -11.17
C TRP A 66 19.44 5.45 -12.32
N ARG A 67 18.51 6.38 -12.10
CA ARG A 67 18.13 7.38 -13.10
C ARG A 67 19.32 8.24 -13.52
N ARG A 68 20.14 8.71 -12.57
CA ARG A 68 21.34 9.51 -12.86
C ARG A 68 22.35 8.73 -13.68
N TRP A 69 22.64 7.49 -13.29
CA TRP A 69 23.53 6.60 -14.02
C TRP A 69 23.09 6.45 -15.49
N MET A 70 21.80 6.22 -15.72
CA MET A 70 21.25 6.12 -17.09
C MET A 70 21.34 7.42 -17.90
N THR A 71 21.32 8.59 -17.25
CA THR A 71 21.54 9.87 -17.95
C THR A 71 23.00 10.14 -18.30
N CYS A 72 23.93 9.42 -17.68
CA CYS A 72 25.36 9.51 -17.97
C CYS A 72 25.83 8.48 -19.01
N ASP A 73 25.01 7.48 -19.31
CA ASP A 73 25.27 6.46 -20.32
C ASP A 73 24.43 6.73 -21.59
N ASN A 74 25.04 6.62 -22.77
CA ASN A 74 24.34 6.78 -24.05
C ASN A 74 23.73 5.46 -24.57
N ALA A 75 24.02 4.33 -23.94
CA ALA A 75 23.53 3.01 -24.36
C ALA A 75 22.04 2.79 -24.08
N TYR A 76 21.49 3.44 -23.04
CA TYR A 76 20.12 3.18 -22.58
C TYR A 76 19.31 4.47 -22.44
N THR A 77 18.14 4.52 -23.08
CA THR A 77 17.20 5.63 -22.89
C THR A 77 16.32 5.41 -21.67
N LEU A 78 16.04 6.47 -20.90
CA LEU A 78 15.12 6.42 -19.75
C LEU A 78 13.73 5.90 -20.13
N ALA A 79 13.19 6.33 -21.26
CA ALA A 79 11.83 6.00 -21.69
C ALA A 79 11.60 4.49 -21.89
N LYS A 80 12.65 3.73 -22.23
CA LYS A 80 12.54 2.28 -22.51
C LYS A 80 13.07 1.41 -21.37
N ASN A 81 14.00 1.92 -20.56
CA ASN A 81 14.79 1.09 -19.65
C ASN A 81 14.66 1.48 -18.18
N PHE A 82 13.93 2.56 -17.88
CA PHE A 82 13.61 2.96 -16.51
C PHE A 82 12.13 2.73 -16.22
N ILE A 83 11.77 2.71 -14.93
CA ILE A 83 10.36 2.72 -14.54
C ILE A 83 9.64 3.94 -15.14
N SER A 84 8.33 3.83 -15.34
CA SER A 84 7.55 4.95 -15.86
C SER A 84 7.73 6.20 -14.99
N SER A 85 7.76 7.38 -15.61
CA SER A 85 7.87 8.66 -14.89
C SER A 85 6.80 8.81 -13.81
N ASN A 86 5.59 8.30 -14.06
CA ASN A 86 4.51 8.33 -13.08
C ASN A 86 4.84 7.48 -11.85
N ALA A 87 5.32 6.24 -12.04
CA ALA A 87 5.71 5.39 -10.92
C ALA A 87 6.87 6.00 -10.11
N TYR A 88 7.87 6.56 -10.79
CA TYR A 88 8.99 7.24 -10.14
C TYR A 88 8.53 8.44 -9.29
N LEU A 89 7.73 9.34 -9.87
CA LEU A 89 7.23 10.52 -9.18
C LEU A 89 6.29 10.14 -8.03
N CYS A 90 5.43 9.14 -8.19
CA CYS A 90 4.57 8.66 -7.12
C CYS A 90 5.39 8.15 -5.92
N ILE A 91 6.50 7.43 -6.16
CA ILE A 91 7.38 6.97 -5.07
C ILE A 91 7.98 8.16 -4.33
N GLU A 92 8.51 9.17 -5.04
CA GLU A 92 9.07 10.37 -4.42
C GLU A 92 8.02 11.15 -3.62
N ILE A 93 6.85 11.40 -4.22
CA ILE A 93 5.75 12.12 -3.56
C ILE A 93 5.32 11.37 -2.31
N ASN A 94 5.12 10.04 -2.40
CA ASN A 94 4.70 9.24 -1.26
C ASN A 94 5.73 9.27 -0.12
N ALA A 95 7.03 9.24 -0.44
CA ALA A 95 8.10 9.34 0.56
C ALA A 95 8.04 10.69 1.31
N HIS A 96 7.93 11.78 0.56
CA HIS A 96 7.82 13.13 1.13
C HIS A 96 6.53 13.31 1.93
N SER A 97 5.39 12.87 1.41
CA SER A 97 4.11 12.94 2.09
C SER A 97 4.09 12.16 3.40
N LEU A 98 4.73 10.99 3.43
CA LEU A 98 4.85 10.18 4.65
C LEU A 98 5.62 10.94 5.74
N LEU A 99 6.79 11.50 5.38
CA LEU A 99 7.62 12.29 6.29
C LEU A 99 6.86 13.51 6.85
N LEU A 100 6.20 14.28 5.96
CA LEU A 100 5.41 15.45 6.34
C LEU A 100 4.24 15.09 7.25
N TYR A 101 3.56 13.98 6.96
CA TYR A 101 2.43 13.52 7.77
C TYR A 101 2.89 13.04 9.15
N MET A 102 4.00 12.30 9.23
CA MET A 102 4.59 11.91 10.52
C MET A 102 4.95 13.13 11.36
N ARG A 103 5.61 14.12 10.75
CA ARG A 103 5.93 15.39 11.43
C ARG A 103 4.67 16.09 11.92
N LYS A 104 3.59 16.10 11.13
CA LYS A 104 2.31 16.67 11.53
C LYS A 104 1.73 15.96 12.76
N CYS A 105 1.63 14.63 12.74
CA CYS A 105 1.15 13.84 13.89
C CYS A 105 1.98 14.09 15.15
N ARG A 106 3.30 14.28 15.01
CA ARG A 106 4.18 14.61 16.14
C ARG A 106 3.89 16.01 16.71
N ILE A 107 3.78 17.03 15.85
CA ILE A 107 3.51 18.41 16.27
C ILE A 107 2.12 18.53 16.93
N GLU A 108 1.13 17.83 16.40
CA GLU A 108 -0.24 17.82 16.92
C GLU A 108 -0.42 16.87 18.12
N ASN A 109 0.62 16.11 18.50
CA ASN A 109 0.59 15.09 19.54
C ASN A 109 -0.52 14.03 19.33
N THR A 110 -0.65 13.56 18.09
CA THR A 110 -1.68 12.61 17.63
C THR A 110 -1.07 11.35 16.97
N PRO A 111 -0.18 10.61 17.67
CA PRO A 111 0.50 9.45 17.10
C PRO A 111 -0.45 8.32 16.64
N GLU A 112 -1.61 8.18 17.28
CA GLU A 112 -2.64 7.20 16.93
C GLU A 112 -3.25 7.41 15.53
N HIS A 113 -3.07 8.59 14.94
CA HIS A 113 -3.53 8.89 13.58
C HIS A 113 -2.55 8.38 12.50
N LEU A 114 -1.35 7.94 12.87
CA LEU A 114 -0.34 7.43 11.94
C LEU A 114 -0.63 5.99 11.48
N LEU A 115 -1.77 5.81 10.84
CA LEU A 115 -2.25 4.53 10.32
C LEU A 115 -1.92 4.42 8.84
N VAL A 116 -0.62 4.32 8.51
CA VAL A 116 -0.10 4.43 7.13
C VAL A 116 -0.75 3.43 6.15
N TRP A 117 -1.11 2.25 6.62
CA TRP A 117 -1.83 1.23 5.84
C TRP A 117 -3.24 1.65 5.41
N LEU A 118 -3.76 2.78 5.91
CA LEU A 118 -5.02 3.38 5.48
C LEU A 118 -4.87 4.38 4.34
N PHE A 119 -3.65 4.77 3.94
CA PHE A 119 -3.44 5.79 2.91
C PHE A 119 -3.73 5.29 1.48
N GLY A 120 -3.98 3.99 1.32
CA GLY A 120 -4.40 3.41 0.05
C GLY A 120 -5.89 3.59 -0.24
N SER A 121 -6.30 3.29 -1.47
CA SER A 121 -7.70 3.31 -1.92
C SER A 121 -8.43 1.97 -1.73
N GLN A 122 -7.84 1.02 -1.01
CA GLN A 122 -8.37 -0.35 -0.87
C GLN A 122 -9.76 -0.39 -0.23
N GLN A 123 -10.05 0.56 0.65
CA GLN A 123 -11.35 0.75 1.29
C GLN A 123 -12.39 1.22 0.27
N CYS A 124 -12.03 2.16 -0.61
CA CYS A 124 -12.87 2.61 -1.72
C CYS A 124 -13.18 1.47 -2.69
N GLU A 125 -12.16 0.68 -3.06
CA GLU A 125 -12.36 -0.50 -3.92
C GLU A 125 -13.28 -1.55 -3.29
N SER A 126 -13.17 -1.72 -1.97
CA SER A 126 -14.06 -2.61 -1.22
C SER A 126 -15.49 -2.07 -1.19
N PHE A 127 -15.66 -0.75 -1.09
CA PHE A 127 -16.96 -0.08 -1.15
C PHE A 127 -17.61 -0.24 -2.53
N PHE A 128 -16.88 0.06 -3.61
CA PHE A 128 -17.37 -0.12 -4.99
C PHE A 128 -17.67 -1.59 -5.31
N ARG A 129 -16.90 -2.53 -4.76
CA ARG A 129 -17.22 -3.95 -4.89
C ARG A 129 -18.52 -4.31 -4.17
N GLY A 130 -18.75 -3.74 -2.98
CA GLY A 130 -20.01 -3.87 -2.25
C GLY A 130 -21.19 -3.34 -3.06
N SER A 131 -21.05 -2.16 -3.67
CA SER A 131 -22.14 -1.57 -4.46
C SER A 131 -22.46 -2.39 -5.72
N ARG A 132 -21.44 -2.94 -6.39
CA ARG A 132 -21.62 -3.85 -7.53
C ARG A 132 -22.24 -5.19 -7.14
N ALA A 133 -22.00 -5.66 -5.90
CA ALA A 133 -22.57 -6.92 -5.40
C ALA A 133 -24.07 -6.82 -5.06
N LEU A 134 -24.58 -5.61 -4.80
CA LEU A 134 -26.01 -5.36 -4.53
C LEU A 134 -26.86 -5.29 -5.81
N CYS A 135 -26.55 -6.12 -6.80
CA CYS A 135 -27.39 -6.24 -7.99
C CYS A 135 -28.71 -6.96 -7.66
N PRO A 136 -29.84 -6.52 -8.25
CA PRO A 136 -31.09 -7.26 -8.17
C PRO A 136 -30.91 -8.70 -8.66
N VAL A 137 -31.58 -9.64 -8.00
CA VAL A 137 -31.55 -11.07 -8.36
C VAL A 137 -31.99 -11.24 -9.82
N GLY A 138 -31.22 -11.98 -10.60
CA GLY A 138 -31.50 -12.22 -12.03
C GLY A 138 -30.87 -11.20 -13.00
N LEU A 139 -30.27 -10.11 -12.51
CA LEU A 139 -29.54 -9.14 -13.33
C LEU A 139 -28.04 -9.17 -13.00
N ASN A 140 -27.26 -9.87 -13.81
CA ASN A 140 -25.80 -9.80 -13.78
C ASN A 140 -25.30 -8.52 -14.49
N LYS A 141 -25.72 -7.35 -14.00
CA LYS A 141 -25.34 -6.04 -14.54
C LYS A 141 -24.29 -5.37 -13.64
N PRO A 142 -22.98 -5.60 -13.84
CA PRO A 142 -21.94 -4.99 -13.00
C PRO A 142 -21.85 -3.46 -13.15
N ASN A 143 -22.33 -2.93 -14.28
CA ASN A 143 -22.35 -1.49 -14.56
C ASN A 143 -23.63 -0.86 -14.02
N MET A 144 -23.48 0.30 -13.39
CA MET A 144 -24.56 1.02 -12.72
C MET A 144 -24.70 2.41 -13.36
N THR A 145 -25.92 2.92 -13.47
CA THR A 145 -26.12 4.37 -13.63
C THR A 145 -25.75 5.08 -12.32
N GLU A 146 -25.60 6.40 -12.37
CA GLU A 146 -25.35 7.21 -11.17
C GLU A 146 -26.46 7.04 -10.12
N GLY A 147 -27.73 7.06 -10.53
CA GLY A 147 -28.87 6.83 -9.63
C GLY A 147 -28.85 5.43 -9.00
N GLU A 148 -28.53 4.40 -9.80
CA GLU A 148 -28.35 3.03 -9.29
C GLU A 148 -27.19 2.95 -8.29
N PHE A 149 -26.09 3.67 -8.53
CA PHE A 149 -24.98 3.74 -7.59
C PHE A 149 -25.39 4.39 -6.26
N LEU A 150 -26.04 5.55 -6.30
CA LEU A 150 -26.44 6.28 -5.08
C LEU A 150 -27.46 5.50 -4.22
N ASP A 151 -28.37 4.75 -4.84
CA ASP A 151 -29.26 3.84 -4.11
C ASP A 151 -28.49 2.69 -3.44
N ARG A 152 -27.61 2.02 -4.18
CA ARG A 152 -26.81 0.90 -3.66
C ARG A 152 -25.79 1.35 -2.63
N ALA A 153 -25.17 2.52 -2.81
CA ALA A 153 -24.19 3.09 -1.89
C ALA A 153 -24.80 3.28 -0.49
N ARG A 154 -26.04 3.79 -0.40
CA ARG A 154 -26.77 3.91 0.88
C ARG A 154 -26.95 2.55 1.57
N LYS A 155 -27.25 1.50 0.80
CA LYS A 155 -27.38 0.14 1.33
C LYS A 155 -26.05 -0.45 1.80
N VAL A 156 -24.96 -0.19 1.07
CA VAL A 156 -23.60 -0.57 1.49
C VAL A 156 -23.24 0.13 2.80
N ASP A 157 -23.49 1.44 2.89
CA ASP A 157 -23.18 2.24 4.07
C ASP A 157 -23.96 1.77 5.31
N ALA A 158 -25.28 1.57 5.18
CA ALA A 158 -26.10 1.00 6.23
C ALA A 158 -25.59 -0.39 6.68
N SER A 159 -25.16 -1.23 5.74
CA SER A 159 -24.59 -2.55 6.04
C SER A 159 -23.27 -2.44 6.81
N LEU A 160 -22.42 -1.46 6.51
CA LEU A 160 -21.17 -1.20 7.22
C LEU A 160 -21.44 -0.73 8.66
N LEU A 161 -22.40 0.18 8.85
CA LEU A 161 -22.80 0.67 10.18
C LEU A 161 -23.36 -0.45 11.05
N LEU A 162 -24.19 -1.32 10.49
CA LEU A 162 -24.73 -2.49 11.21
C LEU A 162 -23.61 -3.47 11.62
N GLN A 163 -22.62 -3.68 10.75
CA GLN A 163 -21.45 -4.52 11.07
C GLN A 163 -20.57 -3.94 12.18
N GLN A 164 -20.55 -2.62 12.35
CA GLN A 164 -19.82 -1.98 13.45
C GLN A 164 -20.56 -2.08 14.79
N LYS A 165 -21.90 -2.03 14.78
CA LYS A 165 -22.74 -2.06 15.98
C LYS A 165 -23.04 -3.45 16.53
N SER A 166 -22.98 -4.50 15.71
CA SER A 166 -23.22 -5.88 16.16
C SER A 166 -22.02 -6.38 16.98
N SER A 167 -22.14 -6.30 18.32
CA SER A 167 -21.12 -6.74 19.29
C SER A 167 -21.13 -8.24 19.55
N ASP A 168 -22.26 -8.92 19.30
CA ASP A 168 -22.49 -10.25 19.88
C ASP A 168 -22.08 -11.41 18.96
N ILE A 169 -21.94 -11.17 17.64
CA ILE A 169 -21.51 -12.18 16.68
C ILE A 169 -20.46 -11.58 15.73
N ILE A 170 -19.19 -11.89 15.98
CA ILE A 170 -18.09 -11.52 15.09
C ILE A 170 -17.95 -12.59 14.01
N TYR A 171 -18.45 -12.32 12.81
CA TYR A 171 -18.21 -13.19 11.67
C TYR A 171 -16.72 -13.18 11.29
N ARG A 172 -16.13 -14.35 11.03
CA ARG A 172 -14.72 -14.51 10.58
C ARG A 172 -14.35 -13.60 9.40
N ARG A 173 -15.29 -13.37 8.48
CA ARG A 173 -15.12 -12.46 7.33
C ARG A 173 -14.97 -10.99 7.77
N VAL A 174 -15.71 -10.58 8.80
CA VAL A 174 -15.65 -9.23 9.39
C VAL A 174 -14.33 -9.05 10.13
N GLU A 175 -13.86 -10.06 10.85
CA GLU A 175 -12.55 -10.07 11.50
C GLU A 175 -11.39 -9.97 10.49
N GLN A 176 -11.42 -10.78 9.42
CA GLN A 176 -10.44 -10.67 8.33
C GLN A 176 -10.46 -9.29 7.66
N LYS A 177 -11.64 -8.69 7.52
CA LYS A 177 -11.78 -7.32 6.98
C LYS A 177 -11.25 -6.28 7.95
N ARG A 178 -11.51 -6.39 9.25
CA ARG A 178 -10.92 -5.55 10.30
C ARG A 178 -9.39 -5.66 10.32
N ASN A 179 -8.85 -6.86 10.24
CA ASN A 179 -7.41 -7.09 10.17
C ASN A 179 -6.80 -6.49 8.90
N ARG A 180 -7.49 -6.54 7.75
CA ARG A 180 -7.06 -5.87 6.52
C ARG A 180 -7.12 -4.34 6.64
N CYS A 181 -8.19 -3.80 7.21
CA CYS A 181 -8.39 -2.37 7.41
C CYS A 181 -7.74 -1.80 8.68
N GLY A 182 -6.94 -2.58 9.42
CA GLY A 182 -6.18 -2.05 10.56
C GLY A 182 -6.99 -1.74 11.82
N GLY A 183 -8.18 -2.30 11.97
CA GLY A 183 -8.99 -2.17 13.19
C GLY A 183 -8.69 -3.22 14.27
N SER A 184 -7.54 -3.91 14.19
CA SER A 184 -7.10 -4.89 15.20
C SER A 184 -6.30 -4.20 16.30
N LEU A 185 -6.53 -4.55 17.56
CA LEU A 185 -5.81 -4.03 18.75
C LEU A 185 -4.27 -3.99 18.59
N ASN A 186 -3.68 -4.95 17.88
CA ASN A 186 -2.23 -4.99 17.64
C ASN A 186 -1.70 -3.85 16.76
N ALA A 187 -2.56 -3.22 15.94
CA ALA A 187 -2.20 -2.09 15.07
C ALA A 187 -2.32 -0.73 15.79
N LEU A 188 -2.82 -0.74 17.03
CA LEU A 188 -3.02 0.42 17.91
C LEU A 188 -2.02 0.44 19.08
N LYS A 189 -0.99 -0.42 19.07
CA LYS A 189 0.11 -0.31 20.03
C LYS A 189 0.72 1.09 19.93
N GLU A 190 1.21 1.61 21.05
CA GLU A 190 1.82 2.96 21.13
C GLU A 190 2.77 3.18 19.95
N VAL A 191 2.43 4.19 19.13
CA VAL A 191 3.20 4.56 17.96
C VAL A 191 4.17 5.65 18.39
N GLU A 192 5.43 5.28 18.58
CA GLU A 192 6.49 6.26 18.82
C GLU A 192 6.89 6.91 17.48
N ILE A 193 6.67 8.22 17.36
CA ILE A 193 7.05 8.97 16.15
C ILE A 193 8.47 9.50 16.34
N PRO A 194 9.40 9.26 15.39
CA PRO A 194 10.78 9.71 15.49
C PRO A 194 10.90 11.24 15.63
N SER A 195 11.94 11.67 16.34
CA SER A 195 12.31 13.08 16.46
C SER A 195 12.91 13.61 15.15
N ASP A 196 13.19 14.92 15.07
CA ASP A 196 13.87 15.48 13.89
C ASP A 196 15.35 15.05 13.82
N ASP A 197 15.95 14.65 14.94
CA ASP A 197 17.34 14.17 14.97
C ASP A 197 17.45 12.71 14.46
N ASP A 198 16.34 11.97 14.46
CA ASP A 198 16.26 10.59 13.97
C ASP A 198 16.00 10.48 12.46
N LEU A 199 15.67 11.59 11.78
CA LEU A 199 15.20 11.67 10.39
C LEU A 199 16.28 12.19 9.43
#